data_AF-A0AAV5NYQ1-F1
#
_entry.id   AF-A0AAV5NYQ1-F1
#
_cell.length_a   1.000
_cell.length_b   1.000
_cell.length_c   1.000
_cell.angle_alpha   90.00
_cell.angle_beta   90.00
_cell.angle_gamma   90.00
#
_symmetry.space_group_name_H-M   'P 1'
#
loop_
_entity.id
_entity.type
_entity.pdbx_description
1 polymer ?
#
loop_
_entity_poly.entity_id
_entity_poly.type
_entity_poly.pdbx_seq_one_letter_code
_entity_poly.pdbx_strand_id
1 'polypeptide(L)'
;MKIVGIAAVLTAGFFTPVIYAQTEQKQPTEVIEAMVTEIDLLGVYTPGLKAHYSDDPISAIQHKVNVANMIHQMSKTDVSINLVGTMEVKYDEEVQKISQEVALNNITPDTKGYTNKAFKGVEGKRAELGADMVTLFRTLDIKNSPDYGATKKCGRAHLLTKYFHDNSPKYIKRKLYSHVYTNECKDDTLAHELGHNMGLYHAREQYSGKLPHTNGKSYSGAYGYGVNGQFATTMAYGHKFGVSKRTYTFSNPDIQCNEQPCGLKDMANAVKTIRYTAPLIAKVMNKPQPQVEEIGIAQ
;
A
#
# COMPACT_ATOMS: atom_id res chain seq x y z
N MET A 1 -67.68 43.69 -25.09
CA MET A 1 -66.37 43.78 -25.77
C MET A 1 -66.47 42.89 -27.01
N LYS A 2 -66.12 43.46 -28.16
CA LYS A 2 -66.18 42.97 -29.55
C LYS A 2 -65.78 41.49 -29.74
N ILE A 3 -66.14 40.68 -30.74
CA ILE A 3 -66.99 40.69 -31.96
C ILE A 3 -66.89 39.24 -32.51
N VAL A 4 -68.03 38.63 -32.90
CA VAL A 4 -68.35 37.84 -34.13
C VAL A 4 -67.16 37.41 -35.01
N GLY A 5 -67.03 36.22 -35.61
CA GLY A 5 -67.92 35.08 -35.85
C GLY A 5 -67.34 34.20 -36.97
N ILE A 6 -68.12 33.16 -37.32
CA ILE A 6 -68.20 32.44 -38.60
C ILE A 6 -66.98 31.59 -39.05
N ALA A 7 -67.28 30.30 -39.18
CA ALA A 7 -66.46 29.26 -39.79
C ALA A 7 -66.27 29.46 -41.30
N ALA A 8 -65.13 29.00 -41.85
CA ALA A 8 -65.10 28.17 -43.07
C ALA A 8 -63.70 27.62 -43.40
N VAL A 9 -63.75 26.43 -44.02
CA VAL A 9 -62.81 25.76 -44.95
C VAL A 9 -61.52 25.13 -44.38
N LEU A 10 -61.57 23.80 -44.23
CA LEU A 10 -60.40 22.92 -44.33
C LEU A 10 -59.99 22.78 -45.81
N THR A 11 -58.75 23.15 -46.13
CA THR A 11 -58.03 22.64 -47.30
C THR A 11 -56.79 21.90 -46.82
N ALA A 12 -56.71 20.62 -47.15
CA ALA A 12 -55.59 19.74 -46.84
C ALA A 12 -54.35 20.15 -47.65
N GLY A 13 -53.31 20.57 -46.94
CA GLY A 13 -51.96 20.70 -47.46
C GLY A 13 -51.09 19.59 -46.89
N PHE A 14 -50.63 18.68 -47.73
CA PHE A 14 -49.61 17.70 -47.37
C PHE A 14 -48.28 18.43 -47.07
N PHE A 15 -47.91 18.50 -45.79
CA PHE A 15 -46.55 18.83 -45.37
C PHE A 15 -45.89 17.57 -44.83
N THR A 16 -45.02 16.97 -45.62
CA THR A 16 -44.04 15.99 -45.13
C THR A 16 -43.05 16.72 -44.23
N PRO A 17 -42.94 16.37 -42.94
CA PRO A 17 -41.93 16.97 -42.08
C PRO A 17 -40.54 16.49 -42.53
N VAL A 18 -39.69 17.43 -42.93
CA VAL A 18 -38.26 17.20 -43.04
C VAL A 18 -37.73 17.06 -41.61
N ILE A 19 -37.43 15.83 -41.20
CA ILE A 19 -36.74 15.57 -39.94
C ILE A 19 -35.29 15.98 -40.13
N TYR A 20 -34.91 17.13 -39.57
CA TYR A 20 -33.51 17.45 -39.34
C TYR A 20 -32.97 16.50 -38.27
N ALA A 21 -32.16 15.54 -38.68
CA ALA A 21 -31.37 14.75 -37.75
C ALA A 21 -30.35 15.70 -37.09
N GLN A 22 -30.61 16.10 -35.84
CA GLN A 22 -29.59 16.71 -35.00
C GLN A 22 -28.56 15.62 -34.70
N THR A 23 -27.37 15.76 -35.28
CA THR A 23 -26.21 14.98 -34.85
C THR A 23 -25.88 15.40 -33.43
N GLU A 24 -26.25 14.60 -32.43
CA GLU A 24 -25.71 14.75 -31.08
C GLU A 24 -24.19 14.57 -31.15
N GLN A 25 -23.46 15.68 -31.05
CA GLN A 25 -22.03 15.61 -30.81
C GLN A 25 -21.82 15.05 -29.41
N LYS A 26 -21.55 13.74 -29.34
CA LYS A 26 -21.10 13.07 -28.13
C LYS A 26 -19.80 13.73 -27.69
N GLN A 27 -19.89 14.59 -26.68
CA GLN A 27 -18.74 15.17 -26.02
C GLN A 27 -17.78 14.03 -25.61
N PRO A 28 -16.48 14.11 -25.94
CA PRO A 28 -15.54 13.07 -25.54
C PRO A 28 -15.58 12.96 -24.02
N THR A 29 -16.08 11.84 -23.52
CA THR A 29 -15.91 11.49 -22.11
C THR A 29 -14.44 11.17 -21.98
N GLU A 30 -13.67 12.12 -21.46
CA GLU A 30 -12.29 11.87 -21.05
C GLU A 30 -12.35 10.76 -20.00
N VAL A 31 -12.00 9.54 -20.43
CA VAL A 31 -11.81 8.42 -19.53
C VAL A 31 -10.55 8.77 -18.77
N ILE A 32 -10.69 9.41 -17.61
CA ILE A 32 -9.59 9.55 -16.67
C ILE A 32 -9.30 8.13 -16.22
N GLU A 33 -8.36 7.46 -16.91
CA GLU A 33 -7.78 6.23 -16.43
C GLU A 33 -7.31 6.51 -15.01
N ALA A 34 -7.83 5.77 -14.03
CA ALA A 34 -7.42 5.94 -12.65
C ALA A 34 -5.91 5.71 -12.60
N MET A 35 -5.14 6.80 -12.41
CA MET A 35 -3.69 6.72 -12.43
C MET A 35 -3.23 5.89 -11.23
N VAL A 36 -2.80 4.66 -11.51
CA VAL A 36 -2.18 3.79 -10.51
C VAL A 36 -0.89 4.48 -10.03
N THR A 37 -0.76 4.61 -8.71
CA THR A 37 0.46 5.16 -8.11
C THR A 37 1.48 4.04 -7.91
N GLU A 38 2.57 4.09 -8.68
CA GLU A 38 3.70 3.17 -8.53
C GLU A 38 4.63 3.61 -7.39
N ILE A 39 4.87 2.70 -6.44
CA ILE A 39 5.80 2.88 -5.32
C ILE A 39 6.93 1.89 -5.49
N ASP A 40 8.16 2.40 -5.61
CA ASP A 40 9.33 1.57 -5.82
C ASP A 40 9.88 1.04 -4.49
N LEU A 41 10.13 -0.26 -4.41
CA LEU A 41 10.59 -0.97 -3.24
C LEU A 41 11.98 -1.57 -3.47
N LEU A 42 12.91 -1.29 -2.56
CA LEU A 42 14.17 -2.03 -2.44
C LEU A 42 14.01 -3.15 -1.41
N GLY A 43 14.21 -4.40 -1.86
CA GLY A 43 14.25 -5.58 -0.99
C GLY A 43 15.65 -5.85 -0.47
N VAL A 44 15.91 -5.58 0.81
CA VAL A 44 17.18 -5.93 1.47
C VAL A 44 17.01 -7.28 2.16
N TYR A 45 17.96 -8.19 2.05
CA TYR A 45 17.84 -9.52 2.64
C TYR A 45 19.15 -10.02 3.27
N THR A 46 19.02 -10.99 4.18
CA THR A 46 20.17 -11.61 4.85
C THR A 46 20.58 -12.94 4.19
N PRO A 47 21.83 -13.38 4.37
CA PRO A 47 22.30 -14.70 3.95
C PRO A 47 21.44 -15.84 4.52
N GLY A 48 20.90 -15.69 5.73
CA GLY A 48 19.97 -16.66 6.30
C GLY A 48 18.70 -16.84 5.46
N LEU A 49 18.15 -15.74 4.91
CA LEU A 49 17.02 -15.83 3.98
C LEU A 49 17.41 -16.55 2.69
N LYS A 50 18.57 -16.20 2.13
CA LYS A 50 19.10 -16.82 0.92
C LYS A 50 19.28 -18.33 1.08
N ALA A 51 19.93 -18.75 2.16
CA ALA A 51 20.15 -20.16 2.47
C ALA A 51 18.83 -20.92 2.68
N HIS A 52 17.83 -20.29 3.32
CA HIS A 52 16.52 -20.90 3.54
C HIS A 52 15.76 -21.21 2.25
N TYR A 53 15.93 -20.38 1.21
CA TYR A 53 15.30 -20.54 -0.09
C TYR A 53 16.25 -21.14 -1.14
N SER A 54 17.18 -22.00 -0.74
CA SER A 54 18.08 -22.72 -1.66
C SER A 54 18.81 -21.79 -2.63
N ASP A 55 19.34 -20.68 -2.11
CA ASP A 55 20.03 -19.61 -2.84
C ASP A 55 19.16 -18.75 -3.78
N ASP A 56 17.83 -18.87 -3.73
CA ASP A 56 16.87 -18.01 -4.43
C ASP A 56 15.91 -17.26 -3.47
N PRO A 57 16.41 -16.25 -2.72
CA PRO A 57 15.56 -15.41 -1.88
C PRO A 57 14.66 -14.48 -2.69
N ILE A 58 14.98 -14.24 -3.97
CA ILE A 58 14.30 -13.24 -4.81
C ILE A 58 12.88 -13.70 -5.11
N SER A 59 12.68 -14.97 -5.47
CA SER A 59 11.34 -15.54 -5.69
C SER A 59 10.44 -15.38 -4.46
N ALA A 60 10.97 -15.59 -3.25
CA ALA A 60 10.22 -15.42 -2.01
C ALA A 60 9.87 -13.94 -1.73
N ILE A 61 10.80 -13.02 -1.99
CA ILE A 61 10.55 -11.57 -1.85
C ILE A 61 9.49 -11.13 -2.87
N GLN A 62 9.63 -11.54 -4.14
CA GLN A 62 8.68 -11.21 -5.19
C GLN A 62 7.29 -11.78 -4.89
N HIS A 63 7.19 -12.97 -4.32
CA HIS A 63 5.92 -13.53 -3.87
C HIS A 63 5.22 -12.60 -2.86
N LYS A 64 5.95 -12.07 -1.86
CA LYS A 64 5.37 -11.13 -0.88
C LYS A 64 4.92 -9.82 -1.56
N VAL A 65 5.67 -9.32 -2.54
CA VAL A 65 5.29 -8.14 -3.34
C VAL A 65 4.03 -8.41 -4.16
N ASN A 66 3.93 -9.57 -4.80
CA ASN A 66 2.74 -9.97 -5.56
C ASN A 66 1.50 -10.05 -4.68
N VAL A 67 1.63 -10.60 -3.47
CA VAL A 67 0.54 -10.64 -2.49
C VAL A 67 0.17 -9.23 -2.02
N ALA A 68 1.13 -8.34 -1.82
CA ALA A 68 0.84 -6.94 -1.49
C ALA A 68 0.07 -6.22 -2.61
N ASN A 69 0.46 -6.43 -3.88
CA ASN A 69 -0.25 -5.88 -5.04
C ASN A 69 -1.66 -6.46 -5.19
N MET A 70 -1.84 -7.76 -4.97
CA MET A 70 -3.16 -8.38 -4.91
C MET A 70 -4.04 -7.72 -3.84
N ILE A 71 -3.50 -7.48 -2.64
CA ILE A 71 -4.24 -6.80 -1.56
C ILE A 71 -4.62 -5.38 -1.98
N HIS A 72 -3.70 -4.60 -2.56
CA HIS A 72 -3.97 -3.25 -3.07
C HIS A 72 -5.08 -3.26 -4.13
N GLN A 73 -5.02 -4.20 -5.08
CA GLN A 73 -6.02 -4.37 -6.13
C GLN A 73 -7.39 -4.74 -5.56
N MET A 74 -7.46 -5.77 -4.70
CA MET A 74 -8.72 -6.20 -4.05
C MET A 74 -9.34 -5.08 -3.20
N SER A 75 -8.50 -4.21 -2.66
CA SER A 75 -8.91 -3.07 -1.83
C SER A 75 -9.30 -1.83 -2.63
N LYS A 76 -9.03 -1.80 -3.95
CA LYS A 76 -9.19 -0.62 -4.81
C LYS A 76 -8.41 0.59 -4.27
N THR A 77 -7.13 0.43 -3.96
CA THR A 77 -6.29 1.54 -3.48
C THR A 77 -5.67 2.37 -4.59
N ASP A 78 -5.66 1.87 -5.83
CA ASP A 78 -4.97 2.49 -6.97
C ASP A 78 -3.45 2.64 -6.73
N VAL A 79 -2.85 1.61 -6.12
CA VAL A 79 -1.41 1.56 -5.80
C VAL A 79 -0.85 0.25 -6.32
N SER A 80 0.36 0.31 -6.84
CA SER A 80 1.19 -0.83 -7.21
C SER A 80 2.57 -0.66 -6.59
N ILE A 81 3.10 -1.75 -6.05
CA ILE A 81 4.43 -1.86 -5.46
C ILE A 81 5.33 -2.54 -6.47
N ASN A 82 6.40 -1.86 -6.86
CA ASN A 82 7.36 -2.36 -7.83
C ASN A 82 8.68 -2.73 -7.14
N LEU A 83 9.11 -3.99 -7.25
CA LEU A 83 10.41 -4.41 -6.71
C LEU A 83 11.53 -4.00 -7.67
N VAL A 84 12.08 -2.81 -7.47
CA VAL A 84 13.10 -2.22 -8.37
C VAL A 84 14.50 -2.81 -8.19
N GLY A 85 14.71 -3.58 -7.12
CA GLY A 85 15.95 -4.31 -6.92
C GLY A 85 16.03 -4.99 -5.57
N THR A 86 17.06 -5.81 -5.40
CA THR A 86 17.36 -6.47 -4.14
C THR A 86 18.83 -6.27 -3.75
N MET A 87 19.13 -6.39 -2.46
CA MET A 87 20.48 -6.27 -1.92
C MET A 87 20.71 -7.26 -0.77
N GLU A 88 21.69 -8.15 -0.92
CA GLU A 88 22.15 -8.99 0.17
C GLU A 88 23.01 -8.18 1.15
N VAL A 89 22.76 -8.31 2.45
CA VAL A 89 23.55 -7.67 3.51
C VAL A 89 23.94 -8.71 4.57
N LYS A 90 25.22 -8.70 4.93
CA LYS A 90 25.79 -9.55 5.98
C LYS A 90 25.35 -9.05 7.37
N TYR A 91 24.12 -9.41 7.72
CA TYR A 91 23.45 -9.05 8.95
C TYR A 91 22.89 -10.31 9.61
N ASP A 92 23.06 -10.41 10.92
CA ASP A 92 22.49 -11.51 11.73
C ASP A 92 23.03 -12.91 11.37
N GLU A 93 24.29 -12.98 10.92
CA GLU A 93 24.98 -14.23 10.54
C GLU A 93 25.44 -15.07 11.76
N GLU A 94 25.53 -14.48 12.96
CA GLU A 94 26.07 -15.11 14.17
C GLU A 94 25.08 -15.07 15.33
N VAL A 95 24.03 -15.91 15.26
CA VAL A 95 23.17 -16.33 16.40
C VAL A 95 22.79 -15.20 17.38
N GLN A 96 22.46 -14.00 16.88
CA GLN A 96 22.00 -12.93 17.74
C GLN A 96 20.49 -12.97 17.85
N LYS A 97 19.98 -12.77 19.07
CA LYS A 97 18.56 -12.61 19.37
C LYS A 97 18.07 -11.24 18.89
N ILE A 98 18.18 -10.98 17.59
CA ILE A 98 17.79 -9.70 17.00
C ILE A 98 16.29 -9.72 16.73
N SER A 99 15.55 -8.96 17.52
CA SER A 99 14.12 -8.73 17.27
C SER A 99 13.90 -7.88 16.02
N GLN A 100 12.72 -7.98 15.43
CA GLN A 100 12.25 -7.14 14.32
C GLN A 100 12.32 -5.64 14.65
N GLU A 101 12.20 -5.25 15.92
CA GLU A 101 12.34 -3.85 16.36
C GLU A 101 13.79 -3.38 16.27
N VAL A 102 14.73 -4.20 16.76
CA VAL A 102 16.16 -3.92 16.63
C VAL A 102 16.58 -3.94 15.16
N ALA A 103 16.09 -4.90 14.38
CA ALA A 103 16.37 -5.01 12.95
C ALA A 103 15.85 -3.80 12.17
N LEU A 104 14.60 -3.37 12.42
CA LEU A 104 14.05 -2.15 11.83
C LEU A 104 14.91 -0.93 12.18
N ASN A 105 15.30 -0.77 13.44
CA ASN A 105 16.14 0.34 13.88
C ASN A 105 17.53 0.33 13.22
N ASN A 106 18.11 -0.85 13.03
CA ASN A 106 19.44 -1.01 12.44
C ASN A 106 19.48 -0.78 10.92
N ILE A 107 18.42 -1.14 10.18
CA ILE A 107 18.34 -0.83 8.75
C ILE A 107 17.97 0.64 8.50
N THR A 108 17.26 1.27 9.44
CA THR A 108 16.80 2.66 9.29
C THR A 108 17.95 3.64 9.55
N PRO A 109 18.32 4.49 8.58
CA PRO A 109 19.34 5.51 8.78
C PRO A 109 18.88 6.60 9.76
N ASP A 110 19.84 7.24 10.43
CA ASP A 110 19.62 8.43 11.24
C ASP A 110 20.07 9.70 10.51
N THR A 111 20.24 10.82 11.21
CA THR A 111 20.72 12.08 10.60
C THR A 111 22.21 12.07 10.26
N LYS A 112 22.97 11.09 10.75
CA LYS A 112 24.42 10.94 10.57
C LYS A 112 24.78 9.86 9.57
N GLY A 113 23.84 8.99 9.19
CA GLY A 113 24.00 7.98 8.16
C GLY A 113 23.38 6.65 8.56
N TYR A 114 24.05 5.55 8.22
CA TYR A 114 23.63 4.22 8.63
C TYR A 114 23.80 4.04 10.15
N THR A 115 22.90 3.29 10.79
CA THR A 115 22.94 3.01 12.23
C THR A 115 23.69 1.72 12.56
N ASN A 116 23.80 0.80 11.59
CA ASN A 116 24.59 -0.43 11.70
C ASN A 116 25.42 -0.66 10.43
N LYS A 117 26.69 -1.05 10.60
CA LYS A 117 27.69 -1.23 9.53
C LYS A 117 27.24 -2.18 8.40
N ALA A 118 26.38 -3.16 8.72
CA ALA A 118 25.85 -4.09 7.73
C ALA A 118 25.03 -3.40 6.63
N PHE A 119 24.42 -2.25 6.95
CA PHE A 119 23.53 -1.51 6.05
C PHE A 119 24.17 -0.27 5.43
N LYS A 120 25.49 -0.10 5.52
CA LYS A 120 26.20 1.10 5.01
C LYS A 120 25.91 1.43 3.54
N GLY A 121 25.62 0.42 2.72
CA GLY A 121 25.35 0.58 1.28
C GLY A 121 23.88 0.74 0.92
N VAL A 122 22.95 0.56 1.86
CA VAL A 122 21.51 0.52 1.57
C VAL A 122 21.00 1.85 1.03
N GLU A 123 21.34 2.98 1.67
CA GLU A 123 20.91 4.30 1.20
C GLU A 123 21.52 4.66 -0.16
N GLY A 124 22.74 4.19 -0.45
CA GLY A 124 23.36 4.34 -1.76
C GLY A 124 22.57 3.58 -2.84
N LYS A 125 22.27 2.30 -2.60
CA LYS A 125 21.48 1.48 -3.53
C LYS A 125 20.04 1.99 -3.69
N ARG A 126 19.45 2.46 -2.60
CA ARG A 126 18.12 3.08 -2.59
C ARG A 126 18.10 4.33 -3.48
N ALA A 127 19.11 5.19 -3.38
CA ALA A 127 19.23 6.38 -4.22
C ALA A 127 19.50 6.04 -5.69
N GLU A 128 20.36 5.06 -5.96
CA GLU A 128 20.66 4.57 -7.32
C GLU A 128 19.41 4.09 -8.05
N LEU A 129 18.57 3.30 -7.37
CA LEU A 129 17.35 2.72 -7.95
C LEU A 129 16.14 3.66 -7.88
N GLY A 130 16.22 4.77 -7.16
CA GLY A 130 15.06 5.62 -6.88
C GLY A 130 14.00 4.94 -6.00
N ALA A 131 14.38 3.99 -5.14
CA ALA A 131 13.42 3.21 -4.34
C ALA A 131 12.76 4.04 -3.22
N ASP A 132 11.46 4.27 -3.35
CA ASP A 132 10.63 5.04 -2.42
C ASP A 132 10.60 4.42 -1.02
N MET A 133 10.52 3.09 -0.94
CA MET A 133 10.50 2.32 0.30
C MET A 133 11.62 1.28 0.36
N VAL A 134 11.98 0.87 1.58
CA VAL A 134 12.93 -0.22 1.82
C VAL A 134 12.35 -1.23 2.80
N THR A 135 12.52 -2.52 2.52
CA THR A 135 12.13 -3.59 3.44
C THR A 135 13.29 -4.54 3.68
N LEU A 136 13.59 -4.83 4.95
CA LEU A 136 14.46 -5.93 5.35
C LEU A 136 13.66 -7.23 5.43
N PHE A 137 14.00 -8.19 4.60
CA PHE A 137 13.46 -9.55 4.62
C PHE A 137 14.41 -10.49 5.36
N ARG A 138 13.87 -11.19 6.35
CA ARG A 138 14.59 -12.18 7.17
C ARG A 138 13.77 -13.46 7.30
N THR A 139 14.41 -14.52 7.77
CA THR A 139 13.72 -15.71 8.27
C THR A 139 13.54 -15.62 9.78
N LEU A 140 12.39 -16.06 10.27
CA LEU A 140 12.13 -16.21 11.70
C LEU A 140 12.70 -17.55 12.17
N ASP A 141 13.73 -17.50 13.00
CA ASP A 141 14.22 -18.67 13.74
C ASP A 141 13.31 -18.91 14.96
N ILE A 142 12.48 -19.95 14.88
CA ILE A 142 11.53 -20.29 15.95
C ILE A 142 12.17 -20.80 17.24
N LYS A 143 13.47 -21.17 17.21
CA LYS A 143 14.19 -21.67 18.39
C LYS A 143 14.91 -20.55 19.13
N ASN A 144 15.40 -19.55 18.39
CA ASN A 144 16.33 -18.56 18.94
C ASN A 144 15.83 -17.11 18.85
N SER A 145 14.78 -16.81 18.08
CA SER A 145 14.30 -15.43 17.91
C SER A 145 13.50 -14.94 19.12
N PRO A 146 13.74 -13.70 19.60
CA PRO A 146 12.88 -13.06 20.60
C PRO A 146 11.48 -12.72 20.07
N ASP A 147 11.24 -12.87 18.77
CA ASP A 147 9.95 -12.68 18.13
C ASP A 147 9.13 -13.96 18.02
N TYR A 148 9.69 -15.10 18.45
CA TYR A 148 8.97 -16.35 18.60
C TYR A 148 8.85 -16.70 20.10
N GLY A 149 7.62 -16.73 20.61
CA GLY A 149 7.34 -16.89 22.05
C GLY A 149 5.83 -16.79 22.33
N ALA A 150 5.44 -16.22 23.48
CA ALA A 150 4.03 -16.09 23.87
C ALA A 150 3.15 -15.38 22.81
N THR A 151 3.74 -14.45 22.05
CA THR A 151 3.12 -13.88 20.84
C THR A 151 4.14 -13.86 19.72
N LYS A 152 3.84 -14.57 18.62
CA LYS A 152 4.66 -14.54 17.40
C LYS A 152 4.53 -13.18 16.72
N LYS A 153 5.65 -12.55 16.41
CA LYS A 153 5.70 -11.29 15.65
C LYS A 153 6.30 -11.55 14.27
N CYS A 154 5.70 -10.92 13.26
CA CYS A 154 5.99 -11.23 11.86
C CYS A 154 6.60 -10.07 11.08
N GLY A 155 6.39 -8.84 11.53
CA GLY A 155 6.91 -7.65 10.90
C GLY A 155 6.88 -6.44 11.82
N ARG A 156 7.63 -5.43 11.42
CA ARG A 156 7.65 -4.11 12.05
C ARG A 156 7.94 -3.05 11.00
N ALA A 157 7.20 -1.96 11.04
CA ALA A 157 7.43 -0.77 10.23
C ALA A 157 7.37 0.51 11.06
N HIS A 158 7.91 1.59 10.51
CA HIS A 158 7.65 2.91 11.07
C HIS A 158 6.24 3.36 10.71
N LEU A 159 5.49 3.82 11.70
CA LEU A 159 4.19 4.43 11.44
C LEU A 159 4.38 5.87 10.96
N LEU A 160 4.02 6.15 9.71
CA LEU A 160 4.18 7.47 9.10
C LEU A 160 2.83 8.13 8.87
N THR A 161 2.38 8.88 9.88
CA THR A 161 1.06 9.50 9.85
C THR A 161 0.96 10.66 8.86
N LYS A 162 -0.27 11.05 8.52
CA LYS A 162 -0.58 12.24 7.69
C LYS A 162 0.22 13.47 8.12
N TYR A 163 0.31 13.73 9.42
CA TYR A 163 1.06 14.85 9.97
C TYR A 163 2.53 14.89 9.49
N PHE A 164 3.22 13.75 9.46
CA PHE A 164 4.60 13.70 8.99
C PHE A 164 4.70 13.91 7.48
N HIS A 165 3.73 13.41 6.71
CA HIS A 165 3.64 13.66 5.27
C HIS A 165 3.46 15.15 4.96
N ASP A 166 2.62 15.85 5.73
CA ASP A 166 2.35 17.26 5.51
C ASP A 166 3.48 18.18 6.00
N ASN A 167 4.14 17.82 7.10
CA ASN A 167 5.01 18.75 7.83
C ASN A 167 6.49 18.32 7.88
N SER A 168 6.83 17.09 7.50
CA SER A 168 8.19 16.57 7.66
C SER A 168 8.63 15.62 6.53
N PRO A 169 8.68 16.06 5.26
CA PRO A 169 9.09 15.21 4.13
C PRO A 169 10.46 14.54 4.30
N LYS A 170 11.44 15.26 4.89
CA LYS A 170 12.76 14.69 5.21
C LYS A 170 12.70 13.55 6.22
N TYR A 171 11.78 13.62 7.19
CA TYR A 171 11.55 12.54 8.15
C TYR A 171 10.90 11.33 7.48
N ILE A 172 9.88 11.55 6.63
CA ILE A 172 9.23 10.50 5.84
C ILE A 172 10.27 9.75 5.01
N LYS A 173 11.05 10.44 4.18
CA LYS A 173 12.10 9.83 3.35
C LYS A 173 13.02 8.92 4.16
N ARG A 174 13.49 9.41 5.32
CA ARG A 174 14.39 8.67 6.20
C ARG A 174 13.74 7.47 6.89
N LYS A 175 12.42 7.48 7.09
CA LYS A 175 11.69 6.48 7.89
C LYS A 175 10.82 5.51 7.08
N LEU A 176 10.75 5.61 5.75
CA LEU A 176 10.06 4.66 4.87
C LEU A 176 10.78 3.29 4.80
N TYR A 177 10.85 2.63 5.95
CA TYR A 177 11.56 1.39 6.21
C TYR A 177 10.65 0.40 6.93
N SER A 178 10.76 -0.87 6.57
CA SER A 178 10.08 -1.96 7.28
C SER A 178 10.95 -3.20 7.40
N HIS A 179 10.51 -4.15 8.23
CA HIS A 179 11.11 -5.46 8.42
C HIS A 179 10.01 -6.51 8.32
N VAL A 180 10.26 -7.61 7.59
CA VAL A 180 9.32 -8.71 7.37
C VAL A 180 10.02 -10.06 7.51
N TYR A 181 9.39 -10.98 8.26
CA TYR A 181 9.74 -12.39 8.23
C TYR A 181 9.00 -13.12 7.10
N THR A 182 9.72 -13.95 6.33
CA THR A 182 9.19 -14.62 5.13
C THR A 182 8.61 -16.00 5.40
N ASN A 183 9.15 -16.72 6.40
CA ASN A 183 8.66 -18.01 6.91
C ASN A 183 7.89 -17.84 8.22
N GLU A 184 7.09 -18.85 8.58
CA GLU A 184 6.28 -18.91 9.82
C GLU A 184 5.23 -17.79 9.96
N CYS A 185 5.11 -16.92 8.97
CA CYS A 185 4.30 -15.72 8.99
C CYS A 185 3.39 -15.68 7.78
N LYS A 186 2.27 -14.96 7.91
CA LYS A 186 1.26 -14.88 6.85
C LYS A 186 1.78 -14.08 5.67
N ASP A 187 1.28 -14.38 4.47
CA ASP A 187 1.76 -13.75 3.25
C ASP A 187 1.39 -12.27 3.13
N ASP A 188 0.35 -11.83 3.85
CA ASP A 188 -0.08 -10.43 3.94
C ASP A 188 0.83 -9.55 4.82
N THR A 189 1.88 -10.11 5.43
CA THR A 189 2.76 -9.36 6.35
C THR A 189 3.43 -8.17 5.67
N LEU A 190 3.94 -8.31 4.44
CA LEU A 190 4.54 -7.17 3.74
C LEU A 190 3.52 -6.05 3.55
N ALA A 191 2.32 -6.37 3.05
CA ALA A 191 1.26 -5.38 2.87
C ALA A 191 0.87 -4.70 4.20
N HIS A 192 0.83 -5.45 5.30
CA HIS A 192 0.58 -4.92 6.64
C HIS A 192 1.63 -3.88 7.04
N GLU A 193 2.91 -4.22 6.90
CA GLU A 193 4.01 -3.33 7.28
C GLU A 193 4.13 -2.11 6.35
N LEU A 194 3.93 -2.28 5.04
CA LEU A 194 3.84 -1.14 4.12
C LEU A 194 2.62 -0.26 4.43
N GLY A 195 1.52 -0.84 4.91
CA GLY A 195 0.37 -0.10 5.42
C GLY A 195 0.72 0.85 6.56
N HIS A 196 1.57 0.45 7.50
CA HIS A 196 2.09 1.34 8.56
C HIS A 196 2.96 2.47 7.98
N ASN A 197 3.83 2.17 7.01
CA ASN A 197 4.60 3.17 6.27
C ASN A 197 3.70 4.16 5.50
N MET A 198 2.48 3.75 5.16
CA MET A 198 1.46 4.62 4.54
C MET A 198 0.54 5.31 5.54
N GLY A 199 0.76 5.12 6.85
CA GLY A 199 0.06 5.81 7.93
C GLY A 199 -1.14 5.07 8.51
N LEU A 200 -1.28 3.77 8.26
CA LEU A 200 -2.36 2.95 8.80
C LEU A 200 -2.04 2.42 10.20
N TYR A 201 -3.08 2.31 11.02
CA TYR A 201 -3.09 1.65 12.31
C TYR A 201 -3.71 0.26 12.20
N HIS A 202 -3.60 -0.51 13.28
CA HIS A 202 -4.37 -1.74 13.42
C HIS A 202 -5.88 -1.49 13.42
N ALA A 203 -6.72 -2.51 13.59
CA ALA A 203 -8.15 -2.26 13.73
C ALA A 203 -8.45 -1.44 14.98
N ARG A 204 -9.43 -0.54 14.88
CA ARG A 204 -9.79 0.42 15.92
C ARG A 204 -10.16 -0.27 17.23
N GLU A 205 -10.84 -1.40 17.15
CA GLU A 205 -11.32 -2.24 18.26
C GLU A 205 -10.17 -2.89 19.05
N GLN A 206 -8.94 -2.88 18.51
CA GLN A 206 -7.78 -3.42 19.19
C GLN A 206 -7.12 -2.45 20.17
N TYR A 207 -7.59 -1.20 20.21
CA TYR A 207 -7.10 -0.18 21.12
C TYR A 207 -8.05 0.00 22.30
N SER A 208 -7.53 -0.16 23.52
CA SER A 208 -8.24 0.23 24.74
C SER A 208 -7.94 1.69 25.07
N GLY A 209 -8.98 2.53 25.21
CA GLY A 209 -8.83 3.92 25.62
C GLY A 209 -8.64 4.90 24.47
N LYS A 210 -7.76 5.89 24.64
CA LYS A 210 -7.60 6.99 23.67
C LYS A 210 -7.04 6.46 22.35
N LEU A 211 -7.81 6.63 21.28
CA LEU A 211 -7.43 6.15 19.95
C LEU A 211 -6.25 6.97 19.39
N PRO A 212 -5.29 6.32 18.71
CA PRO A 212 -4.10 7.00 18.19
C PRO A 212 -4.35 8.24 17.32
N HIS A 213 -5.46 8.28 16.56
CA HIS A 213 -5.80 9.40 15.68
C HIS A 213 -6.32 10.66 16.42
N THR A 214 -6.75 10.54 17.68
CA THR A 214 -7.44 11.61 18.43
C THR A 214 -6.56 12.82 18.79
N ASN A 215 -5.29 12.81 18.36
CA ASN A 215 -4.38 13.96 18.45
C ASN A 215 -4.34 14.80 17.16
N GLY A 216 -5.20 14.50 16.17
CA GLY A 216 -5.28 15.22 14.90
C GLY A 216 -4.11 14.96 13.95
N LYS A 217 -3.19 14.05 14.29
CA LYS A 217 -1.98 13.79 13.48
C LYS A 217 -2.18 12.73 12.39
N SER A 218 -3.36 12.12 12.33
CA SER A 218 -3.73 11.03 11.43
C SER A 218 -5.18 11.15 10.98
N TYR A 219 -5.56 10.49 9.88
CA TYR A 219 -6.97 10.37 9.50
C TYR A 219 -7.76 9.56 10.51
N SER A 220 -9.00 9.95 10.80
CA SER A 220 -9.89 9.25 11.73
C SER A 220 -10.17 7.81 11.31
N GLY A 221 -10.21 7.55 9.99
CA GLY A 221 -10.45 6.25 9.40
C GLY A 221 -9.20 5.45 9.04
N ALA A 222 -7.99 5.86 9.46
CA ALA A 222 -6.73 5.18 9.10
C ALA A 222 -6.54 3.82 9.81
N TYR A 223 -7.59 3.05 10.03
CA TYR A 223 -7.60 1.81 10.81
C TYR A 223 -7.90 0.61 9.93
N GLY A 224 -7.37 -0.55 10.32
CA GLY A 224 -7.95 -1.82 9.93
C GLY A 224 -9.41 -1.97 10.39
N TYR A 225 -10.03 -3.05 9.94
CA TYR A 225 -11.39 -3.44 10.31
C TYR A 225 -11.50 -4.95 10.48
N GLY A 226 -12.48 -5.39 11.27
CA GLY A 226 -12.87 -6.78 11.39
C GLY A 226 -14.24 -6.90 12.04
N VAL A 227 -14.88 -8.04 11.81
CA VAL A 227 -16.15 -8.42 12.43
C VAL A 227 -15.94 -9.74 13.14
N ASN A 228 -16.27 -9.79 14.43
CA ASN A 228 -16.03 -10.94 15.30
C ASN A 228 -16.63 -12.22 14.72
N GLY A 229 -15.81 -13.27 14.62
CA GLY A 229 -16.17 -14.58 14.08
C GLY A 229 -16.35 -14.63 12.55
N GLN A 230 -16.28 -13.48 11.86
CA GLN A 230 -16.60 -13.39 10.43
C GLN A 230 -15.34 -13.12 9.61
N PHE A 231 -14.70 -11.97 9.82
CA PHE A 231 -13.53 -11.59 9.03
C PHE A 231 -12.65 -10.55 9.71
N ALA A 232 -11.43 -10.39 9.19
CA ALA A 232 -10.49 -9.35 9.58
C ALA A 232 -9.70 -8.92 8.35
N THR A 233 -9.56 -7.61 8.15
CA THR A 233 -8.73 -7.00 7.10
C THR A 233 -7.23 -7.14 7.42
N THR A 234 -6.37 -6.86 6.44
CA THR A 234 -4.91 -6.99 6.53
C THR A 234 -4.33 -6.27 7.74
N MET A 235 -4.79 -5.06 8.07
CA MET A 235 -4.29 -4.30 9.23
C MET A 235 -4.81 -4.81 10.58
N ALA A 236 -5.79 -5.70 10.62
CA ALA A 236 -6.36 -6.20 11.86
C ALA A 236 -5.61 -7.43 12.38
N TYR A 237 -5.54 -7.66 13.70
CA TYR A 237 -5.10 -8.95 14.22
C TYR A 237 -6.26 -9.95 14.18
N GLY A 238 -6.23 -10.89 13.23
CA GLY A 238 -7.35 -11.84 13.04
C GLY A 238 -7.79 -12.56 14.33
N HIS A 239 -6.84 -12.95 15.18
CA HIS A 239 -7.14 -13.62 16.45
C HIS A 239 -7.95 -12.75 17.43
N LYS A 240 -7.86 -11.41 17.35
CA LYS A 240 -8.69 -10.48 18.14
C LYS A 240 -10.15 -10.45 17.69
N PHE A 241 -10.41 -10.89 16.46
CA PHE A 241 -11.74 -11.03 15.88
C PHE A 241 -12.17 -12.50 15.79
N GLY A 242 -11.45 -13.44 16.42
CA GLY A 242 -11.79 -14.86 16.38
C GLY A 242 -11.62 -15.52 15.00
N VAL A 243 -10.81 -14.95 14.10
CA VAL A 243 -10.58 -15.50 12.75
C VAL A 243 -9.10 -15.86 12.54
N SER A 244 -8.86 -17.01 11.91
CA SER A 244 -7.51 -17.50 11.62
C SER A 244 -6.94 -16.87 10.33
N LYS A 245 -7.80 -16.66 9.32
CA LYS A 245 -7.46 -16.04 8.03
C LYS A 245 -8.03 -14.63 7.95
N ARG A 246 -7.25 -13.74 7.33
CA ARG A 246 -7.70 -12.38 6.97
C ARG A 246 -8.26 -12.40 5.55
N THR A 247 -8.94 -11.33 5.18
CA THR A 247 -9.59 -11.15 3.87
C THR A 247 -8.63 -10.81 2.74
N TYR A 248 -7.35 -10.53 3.04
CA TYR A 248 -6.39 -9.99 2.08
C TYR A 248 -6.90 -8.68 1.44
N THR A 249 -7.50 -7.82 2.26
CA THR A 249 -7.94 -6.47 1.89
C THR A 249 -7.55 -5.47 2.98
N PHE A 250 -7.23 -4.24 2.58
CA PHE A 250 -7.30 -3.07 3.45
C PHE A 250 -8.76 -2.68 3.67
N SER A 251 -9.03 -1.99 4.78
CA SER A 251 -10.40 -1.58 5.07
C SER A 251 -10.92 -0.56 4.06
N ASN A 252 -12.09 -0.85 3.50
CA ASN A 252 -12.75 -0.02 2.50
C ASN A 252 -14.28 -0.25 2.60
N PRO A 253 -15.07 0.77 2.98
CA PRO A 253 -16.52 0.64 3.11
C PRO A 253 -17.25 0.39 1.79
N ASP A 254 -16.59 0.63 0.65
CA ASP A 254 -17.21 0.56 -0.70
C ASP A 254 -17.03 -0.81 -1.37
N ILE A 255 -16.45 -1.79 -0.66
CA ILE A 255 -16.30 -3.18 -1.11
C ILE A 255 -16.82 -4.14 -0.03
N GLN A 256 -17.04 -5.41 -0.40
CA GLN A 256 -17.65 -6.42 0.47
C GLN A 256 -16.62 -7.46 0.96
N CYS A 257 -16.70 -7.81 2.24
CA CYS A 257 -15.98 -8.84 2.95
C CYS A 257 -17.02 -9.72 3.63
N ASN A 258 -17.16 -10.97 3.19
CA ASN A 258 -18.15 -11.89 3.73
C ASN A 258 -19.56 -11.27 3.76
N GLU A 259 -20.01 -10.75 2.62
CA GLU A 259 -21.34 -10.14 2.41
C GLU A 259 -21.63 -8.88 3.26
N GLN A 260 -20.60 -8.30 3.86
CA GLN A 260 -20.70 -7.05 4.62
C GLN A 260 -19.63 -6.05 4.18
N PRO A 261 -19.81 -4.74 4.38
CA PRO A 261 -18.77 -3.76 4.04
C PRO A 261 -17.41 -4.11 4.67
N CYS A 262 -16.33 -4.07 3.89
CA CYS A 262 -14.95 -4.27 4.38
C CYS A 262 -14.43 -3.09 5.21
N GLY A 263 -15.28 -2.24 5.77
CA GLY A 263 -14.86 -1.04 6.49
C GLY A 263 -16.05 -0.19 6.91
N LEU A 264 -15.73 0.91 7.58
CA LEU A 264 -16.70 1.90 8.07
C LEU A 264 -16.24 3.28 7.60
N LYS A 265 -17.13 4.03 6.94
CA LYS A 265 -16.83 5.27 6.21
C LYS A 265 -15.87 6.23 6.94
N ASP A 266 -16.15 6.52 8.21
CA ASP A 266 -15.39 7.50 9.00
C ASP A 266 -14.52 6.89 10.11
N MET A 267 -14.55 5.56 10.26
CA MET A 267 -13.90 4.84 11.36
C MET A 267 -12.84 3.82 10.91
N ALA A 268 -13.03 3.18 9.75
CA ALA A 268 -12.13 2.18 9.21
C ALA A 268 -12.21 2.20 7.66
N ASN A 269 -11.48 3.15 7.08
CA ASN A 269 -11.31 3.35 5.66
C ASN A 269 -9.83 3.64 5.36
N ALA A 270 -9.03 2.57 5.41
CA ALA A 270 -7.60 2.61 5.14
C ALA A 270 -7.30 3.12 3.73
N VAL A 271 -8.14 2.79 2.75
CA VAL A 271 -7.98 3.21 1.36
C VAL A 271 -7.92 4.73 1.22
N LYS A 272 -8.75 5.47 1.98
CA LYS A 272 -8.69 6.94 1.99
C LYS A 272 -7.32 7.48 2.42
N THR A 273 -6.68 6.82 3.38
CA THR A 273 -5.35 7.22 3.86
C THR A 273 -4.28 6.84 2.84
N ILE A 274 -4.31 5.61 2.31
CA ILE A 274 -3.37 5.14 1.28
C ILE A 274 -3.40 6.07 0.06
N ARG A 275 -4.58 6.39 -0.49
CA ARG A 275 -4.71 7.27 -1.66
C ARG A 275 -4.15 8.67 -1.43
N TYR A 276 -4.14 9.13 -0.18
CA TYR A 276 -3.52 10.41 0.16
C TYR A 276 -1.99 10.32 0.26
N THR A 277 -1.47 9.29 0.93
CA THR A 277 -0.04 9.19 1.23
C THR A 277 0.76 8.59 0.09
N ALA A 278 0.19 7.71 -0.72
CA ALA A 278 0.89 7.02 -1.81
C ALA A 278 1.53 7.99 -2.84
N PRO A 279 0.83 9.02 -3.36
CA PRO A 279 1.44 9.97 -4.30
C PRO A 279 2.56 10.83 -3.67
N LEU A 280 2.53 11.01 -2.35
CA LEU A 280 3.59 11.71 -1.62
C LEU A 280 4.80 10.81 -1.40
N ILE A 281 4.56 9.52 -1.17
CA ILE A 281 5.60 8.50 -1.03
C ILE A 281 6.33 8.29 -2.36
N ALA A 282 5.60 8.17 -3.46
CA ALA A 282 6.16 7.95 -4.82
C ALA A 282 7.06 9.09 -5.34
N LYS A 283 7.21 10.17 -4.57
CA LYS A 283 8.00 11.37 -4.91
C LYS A 283 9.15 11.62 -3.92
N VAL A 284 9.40 10.72 -2.96
CA VAL A 284 10.47 10.91 -1.96
C VAL A 284 11.86 10.69 -2.54
N MET A 285 11.94 9.94 -3.63
CA MET A 285 13.16 9.69 -4.39
C MET A 285 13.07 10.28 -5.79
N ASN A 286 14.23 10.66 -6.33
CA ASN A 286 14.34 10.94 -7.75
C ASN A 286 14.46 9.59 -8.45
N LYS A 287 13.50 9.26 -9.31
CA LYS A 287 13.54 8.02 -10.08
C LYS A 287 14.54 8.18 -11.23
N PRO A 288 15.48 7.23 -11.43
CA PRO A 288 16.34 7.27 -12.60
C PRO A 288 15.48 7.25 -13.86
N GLN A 289 15.86 8.04 -14.87
CA GLN A 289 15.17 8.03 -16.15
C GLN A 289 15.30 6.63 -16.77
N PRO A 290 14.27 6.11 -17.47
CA PRO A 290 14.41 4.90 -18.25
C PRO A 290 15.63 5.04 -19.16
N GLN A 291 16.56 4.08 -19.12
CA GLN A 291 17.62 4.05 -20.11
C GLN A 291 16.96 3.77 -21.46
N VAL A 292 16.94 4.78 -22.33
CA VAL A 292 16.58 4.59 -23.73
C VAL A 292 17.76 3.83 -24.35
N GLU A 293 17.62 2.52 -24.50
CA GLU A 293 18.53 1.79 -25.39
C GLU A 293 18.26 2.29 -26.80
N GLU A 294 19.17 3.11 -27.33
CA GLU A 294 19.22 3.36 -28.78
C GLU A 294 19.45 2.01 -29.45
N ILE A 295 18.38 1.48 -30.07
CA ILE A 295 18.48 0.33 -30.95
C ILE A 295 19.33 0.79 -32.13
N GLY A 296 20.63 0.52 -32.07
CA GLY A 296 21.54 0.77 -33.16
C GLY A 296 21.06 0.00 -34.38
N ILE A 297 20.45 0.72 -35.33
CA ILE A 297 20.15 0.16 -36.64
C ILE A 297 21.51 -0.04 -37.32
N ALA A 298 21.99 -1.28 -37.31
CA ALA A 298 23.16 -1.66 -38.09
C ALA A 298 22.87 -1.34 -39.56
N GLN A 299 23.74 -0.50 -40.15
CA GLN A 299 23.76 -0.18 -41.58
C GLN A 299 24.32 -1.35 -42.38
#